data_AF-A0A967F3Q0-F1
#
_entry.id   AF-A0A967F3Q0-F1
#
_cell.length_a   1.000
_cell.length_b   1.000
_cell.length_c   1.000
_cell.angle_alpha   90.00
_cell.angle_beta   90.00
_cell.angle_gamma   90.00
#
_symmetry.space_group_name_H-M   'P 1'
#
loop_
_entity.id
_entity.type
_entity.pdbx_description
1 polymer ?
#
loop_
_entity_poly.entity_id
_entity_poly.type
_entity_poly.pdbx_seq_one_letter_code
_entity_poly.pdbx_strand_id
1 'polypeptide(L)' 'MGENQTTPEPPLVSVPEAGKILGGISGTTIWRLTNKGALEIRKIGSRTFITMESIRRLAEQGSD' A
#
# COMPACT_ATOMS: atom_id res chain seq x y z
N MET A 1 16.12 27.65 12.22
CA MET A 1 16.14 26.88 10.96
C MET A 1 15.68 25.48 11.33
N GLY A 2 14.37 25.22 11.22
CA GLY A 2 13.78 23.96 11.67
C GLY A 2 13.95 22.89 10.60
N GLU A 3 14.67 21.83 10.95
CA GLU A 3 14.89 20.67 10.09
C GLU A 3 13.58 19.87 10.03
N ASN A 4 12.79 20.04 8.97
CA ASN A 4 11.61 19.22 8.75
C ASN A 4 12.08 17.84 8.26
N GLN A 5 12.37 16.94 9.20
CA GLN A 5 12.68 15.54 8.91
C GLN A 5 11.40 14.87 8.40
N THR A 6 11.06 15.04 7.13
CA THR A 6 10.12 14.15 6.45
C THR A 6 10.82 12.81 6.38
N THR A 7 10.55 11.92 7.35
CA THR A 7 10.93 10.53 7.24
C THR A 7 10.37 10.02 5.90
N PRO A 8 11.22 9.60 4.94
CA PRO A 8 10.72 9.16 3.66
C PRO A 8 9.92 7.88 3.90
N GLU A 9 8.61 7.94 3.68
CA GLU A 9 7.77 6.75 3.70
C GLU A 9 8.31 5.76 2.66
N PRO A 10 8.44 4.47 2.99
CA PRO A 10 8.93 3.49 2.05
C PRO A 10 8.01 3.46 0.83
N PRO A 11 8.54 3.58 -0.41
CA PRO A 11 7.69 3.66 -1.61
C PRO A 11 6.93 2.35 -1.87
N LEU A 12 7.41 1.25 -1.27
CA LEU A 12 6.91 -0.10 -1.45
C LEU A 12 6.78 -0.77 -0.09
N VAL A 13 5.62 -1.38 0.15
CA VAL A 13 5.34 -2.17 1.35
C VAL A 13 5.05 -3.61 0.96
N SER A 14 5.36 -4.55 1.86
CA SER A 14 5.01 -5.96 1.62
C SER A 14 3.50 -6.16 1.66
N VAL A 15 2.98 -7.20 0.99
CA VAL A 15 1.55 -7.56 1.05
C VAL A 15 0.99 -7.63 2.48
N PRO A 16 1.61 -8.31 3.47
CA PRO A 16 1.08 -8.34 4.82
C PRO A 16 1.10 -6.97 5.50
N GLU A 17 2.06 -6.10 5.17
CA GLU A 17 2.12 -4.75 5.71
C GLU A 17 1.05 -3.84 5.10
N ALA A 18 0.82 -3.93 3.79
CA ALA A 18 -0.29 -3.25 3.12
C ALA A 18 -1.64 -3.60 3.76
N GLY A 19 -1.84 -4.87 4.14
CA GLY A 19 -3.04 -5.32 4.84
C GLY A 19 -3.25 -4.62 6.18
N LYS A 20 -2.19 -4.44 6.96
CA LYS A 20 -2.25 -3.70 8.24
C LYS A 20 -2.58 -2.22 8.02
N ILE A 21 -1.94 -1.58 7.04
CA ILE A 21 -2.15 -0.16 6.72
C ILE A 21 -3.61 0.09 6.29
N LEU A 22 -4.19 -0.83 5.52
CA LEU A 22 -5.58 -0.76 5.07
C LEU A 22 -6.61 -1.20 6.14
N GLY A 23 -6.24 -1.22 7.42
CA GLY A 23 -7.15 -1.54 8.52
C GLY A 23 -7.24 -3.03 8.88
N GLY A 24 -6.21 -3.81 8.57
CA GLY A 24 -6.13 -5.23 8.92
C GLY A 24 -6.86 -6.17 7.95
N ILE A 25 -6.87 -5.85 6.66
CA ILE A 25 -7.56 -6.67 5.65
C ILE A 25 -6.77 -7.94 5.30
N SER A 26 -7.51 -8.99 4.90
CA SER A 26 -6.93 -10.28 4.51
C SER A 26 -6.12 -10.19 3.21
N GLY A 27 -5.15 -11.09 3.04
CA GLY A 27 -4.40 -11.22 1.78
C GLY A 27 -5.30 -11.47 0.56
N THR A 28 -6.39 -12.21 0.72
CA THR A 28 -7.39 -12.42 -0.35
C THR A 28 -8.09 -11.13 -0.74
N THR A 29 -8.36 -10.23 0.22
CA THR A 29 -8.92 -8.90 -0.06
C THR A 29 -7.93 -8.05 -0.83
N ILE A 30 -6.64 -8.06 -0.45
CA ILE A 30 -5.58 -7.34 -1.18
C ILE A 30 -5.52 -7.81 -2.64
N TRP A 31 -5.47 -9.11 -2.90
CA TRP A 31 -5.47 -9.65 -4.26
C TRP A 31 -6.71 -9.23 -5.07
N ARG A 32 -7.88 -9.19 -4.43
CA ARG A 32 -9.11 -8.72 -5.08
C ARG A 32 -9.04 -7.24 -5.45
N LEU A 33 -8.48 -6.40 -4.58
CA LEU A 33 -8.28 -4.97 -4.83
C LEU A 33 -7.25 -4.74 -5.93
N THR A 34 -6.17 -5.52 -5.95
CA THR A 34 -5.20 -5.52 -7.06
C THR A 34 -5.86 -5.91 -8.38
N ASN A 35 -6.64 -6.99 -8.42
CA ASN A 35 -7.33 -7.44 -9.63
C ASN A 35 -8.37 -6.43 -10.15
N LYS A 36 -8.91 -5.59 -9.25
CA LYS A 36 -9.81 -4.48 -9.60
C LYS A 36 -9.08 -3.21 -10.03
N GLY A 37 -7.75 -3.17 -10.00
CA GLY A 37 -6.94 -1.98 -10.29
C GLY A 37 -6.91 -0.96 -9.14
N ALA A 38 -7.41 -1.30 -7.96
CA ALA A 38 -7.43 -0.43 -6.79
C ALA A 38 -6.08 -0.37 -6.05
N LEU A 39 -5.25 -1.41 -6.20
CA LEU A 39 -3.89 -1.47 -5.64
C LEU A 39 -2.89 -1.84 -6.72
N GLU A 40 -1.73 -1.19 -6.72
CA GLU A 40 -0.66 -1.48 -7.65
C GLU A 40 0.38 -2.40 -7.03
N ILE A 41 0.61 -3.55 -7.69
CA ILE A 41 1.67 -4.49 -7.31
C ILE A 41 2.97 -4.19 -8.05
N ARG A 42 4.09 -4.28 -7.33
CA ARG A 42 5.43 -4.30 -7.91
C ARG A 42 6.15 -5.57 -7.46
N LYS A 43 6.62 -6.34 -8.44
CA LYS A 43 7.39 -7.55 -8.18
C LYS A 43 8.88 -7.22 -8.15
N ILE A 44 9.55 -7.57 -7.05
CA ILE A 44 11.00 -7.42 -6.90
C ILE A 44 11.55 -8.80 -6.56
N GLY A 45 12.23 -9.40 -7.55
CA GLY A 45 12.67 -10.79 -7.47
C GLY A 45 11.50 -11.75 -7.30
N SER A 46 11.55 -12.57 -6.24
CA SER A 46 10.48 -13.52 -5.87
C SER A 46 9.39 -12.91 -5.00
N ARG A 47 9.54 -11.65 -4.56
CA ARG A 47 8.62 -11.00 -3.62
C ARG A 47 7.68 -10.03 -4.33
N THR A 48 6.47 -9.94 -3.80
CA THR A 48 5.45 -8.98 -4.25
C THR A 48 5.32 -7.86 -3.22
N PHE A 49 5.33 -6.63 -3.71
CA PHE A 49 5.15 -5.41 -2.94
C PHE A 49 3.95 -4.64 -3.48
N ILE A 50 3.38 -3.76 -2.64
CA ILE A 50 2.33 -2.82 -2.98
C ILE A 50 2.90 -1.41 -2.89
N THR A 51 2.54 -0.53 -3.82
CA THR A 51 2.98 0.88 -3.77
C THR A 51 2.23 1.62 -2.67
N MET A 52 2.95 2.44 -1.91
CA MET A 52 2.33 3.29 -0.89
C MET A 52 1.36 4.30 -1.51
N GLU A 53 1.65 4.76 -2.73
CA GLU A 53 0.77 5.66 -3.50
C GLU A 53 -0.62 5.05 -3.74
N SER A 54 -0.69 3.80 -4.20
CA SER A 54 -1.97 3.15 -4.47
C SER A 54 -2.77 2.86 -3.20
N ILE A 55 -2.08 2.54 -2.10
CA ILE A 55 -2.69 2.38 -0.77
C ILE A 55 -3.33 3.69 -0.31
N ARG A 56 -2.60 4.81 -0.42
CA ARG A 56 -3.10 6.12 -0.04
C ARG A 56 -4.33 6.51 -0.87
N ARG A 57 -4.25 6.35 -2.19
CA ARG A 57 -5.37 6.62 -3.10
C ARG A 57 -6.61 5.81 -2.69
N LEU A 58 -6.44 4.54 -2.34
CA LEU A 58 -7.54 3.69 -1.91
C LEU A 58 -8.13 4.14 -0.56
N ALA A 59 -7.28 4.54 0.40
CA ALA A 59 -7.72 5.04 1.70
C ALA A 59 -8.53 6.36 1.57
N GLU A 60 -8.13 7.23 0.65
CA GLU A 60 -8.84 8.47 0.34
C GLU A 60 -10.20 8.19 -0.33
N GLN A 61 -10.31 7.18 -1.19
CA GLN A 61 -11.58 6.80 -1.84
C GLN A 61 -12.60 6.12 -0.91
N GLY A 62 -12.15 5.45 0.15
CA GLY A 62 -13.03 4.77 1.11
C GLY A 62 -13.58 5.67 2.23
N SER A 63 -13.20 6.95 2.26
CA SER A 63 -13.57 7.90 3.31
C SER A 63 -14.70 8.87 2.91
N ASP A 64 -15.44 8.56 1.82
CA ASP A 64 -16.63 9.29 1.35
C ASP A 64 -17.93 8.57 1.72
#